data_AF-A0AAU5AJ81-F1
#
_entry.id   AF-A0AAU5AJ81-F1
#
_cell.length_a   1.000
_cell.length_b   1.000
_cell.length_c   1.000
_cell.angle_alpha   90.00
_cell.angle_beta   90.00
_cell.angle_gamma   90.00
#
_symmetry.space_group_name_H-M   'P 1'
#
loop_
_entity.id
_entity.type
_entity.pdbx_description
1 polymer ?
#
loop_
_entity_poly.entity_id
_entity_poly.type
_entity_poly.pdbx_seq_one_letter_code
_entity_poly.pdbx_strand_id
1 'polypeptide(L)'
;MHLARLAASVSALALSVTGVTVALAPASSAAGSSVYSVAPYVDMSNGQEGLLDTAITGHHLKAYTAAFVLGVGCTQIWGDTLPIGNDSYTDPEIARAKSEGASVIVSSGGASGEPLAWTCSTQSSIDAGYQAIINDYGVTQLDFDIEGAAIADTAAAARQMQAMKDLKASNPGLQFSMTLPVLTSGLTNDGVNILKAAKNAGVKIDVVNVMAMDYYAGTGTEMGQGAISAAKATLAQMQSVDPSYTYANLGITPMIGKNDDGSTFTLADAQTVESFAAQSGVGRLAFWAVTRDQACGGSANSLPTCSEISQNSLAFTDAFVPYEGTGGGGGGGTTTDFSLSLSSGSASVTQGGSATATVSTAVTSGSAESVALTASGAPSGVTVAFSPTSVTSGGSSTLTATVGSSVAAGSYPITVKGSAASGSHSATYTLTVTTTGGGGGGGGSLTNAGFETGSLSPWTCAAGGAVVSSPVHSGSHSLQVTPTAGSTGECDQTVTLSPNKSYTLTAWAQGPYAYLGVSGGATASTWSNSSTWNQLKVTFTTGSSGAVTVYVHGWYGQSAVTADDFTLG
;
A
#
# COMPACT_ATOMS: atom_id res chain seq x y z
N MET A 1 15.01 -92.62 -29.31
CA MET A 1 14.12 -93.02 -28.20
C MET A 1 14.39 -92.12 -27.02
N HIS A 2 13.34 -91.39 -26.59
CA HIS A 2 13.08 -90.85 -25.24
C HIS A 2 14.09 -89.91 -24.55
N LEU A 3 13.72 -88.98 -23.68
CA LEU A 3 12.56 -88.09 -23.41
C LEU A 3 12.90 -87.43 -22.05
N ALA A 4 12.41 -86.20 -21.81
CA ALA A 4 12.07 -85.59 -20.50
C ALA A 4 13.20 -85.39 -19.45
N ARG A 5 13.47 -84.16 -18.97
CA ARG A 5 12.68 -83.25 -18.08
C ARG A 5 12.59 -83.69 -16.60
N LEU A 6 13.04 -82.74 -15.74
CA LEU A 6 12.58 -82.33 -14.39
C LEU A 6 12.78 -83.23 -13.15
N ALA A 7 13.40 -82.65 -12.12
CA ALA A 7 12.95 -82.52 -10.70
C ALA A 7 14.16 -82.07 -9.84
N ALA A 8 14.23 -80.85 -9.31
CA ALA A 8 13.63 -80.34 -8.06
C ALA A 8 14.37 -80.74 -6.76
N SER A 9 15.02 -79.73 -6.17
CA SER A 9 15.10 -79.37 -4.74
C SER A 9 15.89 -80.25 -3.74
N VAL A 10 16.76 -79.62 -2.93
CA VAL A 10 16.51 -79.23 -1.52
C VAL A 10 17.80 -78.70 -0.83
N SER A 11 17.66 -77.48 -0.27
CA SER A 11 18.24 -76.86 0.93
C SER A 11 19.75 -76.71 1.18
N ALA A 12 20.13 -75.44 1.43
CA ALA A 12 21.02 -75.10 2.54
C ALA A 12 20.57 -73.80 3.24
N LEU A 13 20.68 -73.88 4.56
CA LEU A 13 20.28 -73.00 5.67
C LEU A 13 20.67 -71.51 5.52
N ALA A 14 19.73 -70.60 5.74
CA ALA A 14 19.97 -69.16 5.86
C ALA A 14 20.14 -68.75 7.33
N LEU A 15 21.25 -68.07 7.65
CA LEU A 15 21.48 -67.39 8.92
C LEU A 15 21.02 -65.94 8.79
N SER A 16 20.04 -65.54 9.61
CA SER A 16 19.47 -64.21 9.67
C SER A 16 20.40 -63.22 10.38
N VAL A 17 20.94 -62.26 9.63
CA VAL A 17 21.51 -61.02 10.17
C VAL A 17 20.45 -59.93 9.97
N THR A 18 19.87 -59.45 11.07
CA THR A 18 19.01 -58.27 11.10
C THR A 18 19.86 -57.01 10.87
N GLY A 19 20.20 -56.76 9.60
CA GLY A 19 20.66 -55.46 9.16
C GLY A 19 19.46 -54.52 9.08
N VAL A 20 19.41 -53.53 9.97
CA VAL A 20 18.52 -52.37 9.80
C VAL A 20 19.04 -51.60 8.61
N THR A 21 18.50 -51.88 7.42
CA THR A 21 18.62 -50.99 6.27
C THR A 21 17.83 -49.73 6.60
N VAL A 22 18.51 -48.67 7.00
CA VAL A 22 17.95 -47.32 6.88
C VAL A 22 17.86 -47.07 5.38
N ALA A 23 16.71 -47.40 4.79
CA ALA A 23 16.35 -46.91 3.49
C ALA A 23 16.23 -45.39 3.63
N LEU A 24 17.27 -44.67 3.24
CA LEU A 24 17.14 -43.27 2.90
C LEU A 24 16.09 -43.23 1.79
N ALA A 25 14.88 -42.81 2.15
CA ALA A 25 13.88 -42.45 1.18
C ALA A 25 14.55 -41.49 0.19
N PRO A 26 14.33 -41.63 -1.14
CA PRO A 26 14.79 -40.60 -2.05
C PRO A 26 14.24 -39.28 -1.51
N ALA A 27 15.11 -38.31 -1.31
CA ALA A 27 14.67 -36.95 -1.05
C ALA A 27 13.84 -36.55 -2.27
N SER A 28 12.53 -36.67 -2.15
CA SER A 28 11.59 -36.06 -3.07
C SER A 28 11.79 -34.57 -2.91
N SER A 29 12.74 -33.99 -3.64
CA SER A 29 12.75 -32.58 -3.94
C SER A 29 11.49 -32.33 -4.74
N ALA A 30 10.41 -31.99 -4.05
CA ALA A 30 9.34 -31.23 -4.67
C ALA A 30 9.99 -29.90 -5.08
N ALA A 31 10.54 -29.87 -6.30
CA ALA A 31 10.87 -28.62 -6.96
C ALA A 31 9.53 -27.90 -7.13
N GLY A 32 9.23 -27.01 -6.20
CA GLY A 32 8.05 -26.16 -6.28
C GLY A 32 8.16 -25.37 -7.57
N SER A 33 7.24 -25.61 -8.49
CA SER A 33 7.03 -24.82 -9.71
C SER A 33 6.43 -23.46 -9.33
N SER A 34 7.11 -22.69 -8.48
CA SER A 34 6.67 -21.36 -8.06
C SER A 34 7.38 -20.29 -8.88
N VAL A 35 6.58 -19.41 -9.49
CA VAL A 35 7.04 -18.14 -10.04
C VAL A 35 7.74 -17.34 -8.95
N TYR A 36 8.77 -16.56 -9.29
CA TYR A 36 9.38 -15.64 -8.32
C TYR A 36 8.42 -14.47 -8.06
N SER A 37 8.05 -14.28 -6.79
CA SER A 37 7.03 -13.32 -6.35
C SER A 37 7.50 -11.87 -6.45
N VAL A 38 8.79 -11.61 -6.22
CA VAL A 38 9.43 -10.32 -6.43
C VAL A 38 10.67 -10.53 -7.27
N ALA A 39 10.77 -9.84 -8.40
CA ALA A 39 11.90 -9.95 -9.32
C ALA A 39 12.08 -8.66 -10.13
N PRO A 40 12.56 -7.56 -9.50
CA PRO A 40 12.75 -6.29 -10.18
C PRO A 40 13.77 -6.40 -11.32
N TYR A 41 13.67 -5.48 -12.28
CA TYR A 41 14.55 -5.44 -13.43
C TYR A 41 15.90 -4.87 -13.05
N VAL A 42 16.96 -5.46 -13.61
CA VAL A 42 18.34 -5.01 -13.52
C VAL A 42 18.84 -4.81 -14.95
N ASP A 43 19.30 -3.60 -15.27
CA ASP A 43 19.94 -3.34 -16.55
C ASP A 43 21.38 -3.89 -16.53
N MET A 44 21.56 -5.01 -17.22
CA MET A 44 22.84 -5.71 -17.34
C MET A 44 23.77 -5.07 -18.38
N SER A 45 23.32 -4.01 -19.07
CA SER A 45 24.13 -3.33 -20.07
C SER A 45 25.16 -2.40 -19.41
N ASN A 46 26.35 -2.34 -20.02
CA ASN A 46 27.30 -1.23 -19.87
C ASN A 46 27.73 -0.83 -18.44
N GLY A 47 27.78 -1.77 -17.49
CA GLY A 47 28.30 -1.46 -16.14
C GLY A 47 27.40 -0.57 -15.31
N GLN A 48 26.11 -0.48 -15.65
CA GLN A 48 25.17 0.40 -14.96
C GLN A 48 24.78 -0.14 -13.58
N GLU A 49 24.94 -1.43 -13.32
CA GLU A 49 24.48 -2.03 -12.08
C GLU A 49 25.51 -1.96 -10.95
N GLY A 50 25.23 -1.12 -9.95
CA GLY A 50 26.03 -0.99 -8.73
C GLY A 50 25.30 -1.38 -7.45
N LEU A 51 24.01 -1.70 -7.51
CA LEU A 51 23.15 -1.87 -6.34
C LEU A 51 22.67 -3.32 -6.14
N LEU A 52 22.76 -4.20 -7.13
CA LEU A 52 22.20 -5.55 -7.12
C LEU A 52 22.74 -6.38 -5.96
N ASP A 53 24.05 -6.41 -5.78
CA ASP A 53 24.66 -7.08 -4.63
C ASP A 53 24.17 -6.52 -3.29
N THR A 54 24.06 -5.19 -3.17
CA THR A 54 23.55 -4.57 -1.96
C THR A 54 22.07 -4.91 -1.75
N ALA A 55 21.27 -4.97 -2.82
CA ALA A 55 19.88 -5.39 -2.79
C ALA A 55 19.74 -6.84 -2.29
N ILE A 56 20.60 -7.75 -2.73
CA ILE A 56 20.59 -9.16 -2.34
C ILE A 56 21.09 -9.34 -0.90
N THR A 57 22.28 -8.84 -0.60
CA THR A 57 22.97 -9.12 0.66
C THR A 57 22.50 -8.23 1.81
N GLY A 58 22.16 -6.97 1.52
CA GLY A 58 21.73 -5.96 2.49
C GLY A 58 20.22 -5.84 2.65
N HIS A 59 19.47 -6.02 1.55
CA HIS A 59 18.01 -5.84 1.52
C HIS A 59 17.24 -7.14 1.21
N HIS A 60 17.95 -8.27 1.20
CA HIS A 60 17.40 -9.63 1.15
C HIS A 60 16.65 -10.03 -0.12
N LEU A 61 16.83 -9.29 -1.22
CA LEU A 61 16.23 -9.62 -2.51
C LEU A 61 16.57 -11.07 -2.94
N LYS A 62 15.56 -11.88 -3.27
CA LYS A 62 15.73 -13.31 -3.59
C LYS A 62 15.70 -13.64 -5.08
N ALA A 63 15.13 -12.77 -5.90
CA ALA A 63 15.19 -12.91 -7.34
C ALA A 63 15.25 -11.56 -8.05
N TYR A 64 15.75 -11.56 -9.29
CA TYR A 64 15.80 -10.39 -10.15
C TYR A 64 15.63 -10.79 -11.62
N THR A 65 15.28 -9.80 -12.44
CA THR A 65 15.11 -9.95 -13.89
C THR A 65 16.26 -9.25 -14.60
N ALA A 66 17.22 -10.03 -15.10
CA ALA A 66 18.38 -9.56 -15.85
C ALA A 66 17.95 -9.12 -17.27
N ALA A 67 18.09 -7.84 -17.56
CA ALA A 67 17.57 -7.18 -18.75
C ALA A 67 18.69 -6.46 -19.53
N PHE A 68 18.75 -6.47 -20.86
CA PHE A 68 17.97 -7.28 -21.80
C PHE A 68 18.89 -8.08 -22.73
N VAL A 69 18.43 -9.27 -23.10
CA VAL A 69 18.95 -10.02 -24.24
C VAL A 69 18.20 -9.60 -25.51
N LEU A 70 18.93 -9.16 -26.53
CA LEU A 70 18.37 -8.70 -27.80
C LEU A 70 18.64 -9.71 -28.92
N GLY A 71 17.67 -9.91 -29.79
CA GLY A 71 17.83 -10.63 -31.04
C GLY A 71 18.55 -9.79 -32.10
N VAL A 72 19.48 -10.40 -32.82
CA VAL A 72 20.16 -9.81 -33.98
C VAL A 72 20.18 -10.85 -35.10
N GLY A 73 19.24 -10.74 -36.03
CA GLY A 73 18.96 -11.82 -36.98
C GLY A 73 18.60 -13.11 -36.23
N CYS A 74 19.32 -14.20 -36.49
CA CYS A 74 19.16 -15.47 -35.76
C CYS A 74 20.24 -15.69 -34.66
N THR A 75 20.78 -14.61 -34.10
CA THR A 75 21.71 -14.61 -32.96
C THR A 75 21.19 -13.71 -31.83
N GLN A 76 21.82 -13.75 -30.66
CA GLN A 76 21.43 -12.97 -29.49
C GLN A 76 22.64 -12.34 -28.79
N ILE A 77 22.42 -11.18 -28.16
CA ILE A 77 23.43 -10.42 -27.43
C ILE A 77 22.82 -9.76 -26.19
N TRP A 78 23.61 -9.49 -25.15
CA TRP A 78 23.24 -8.62 -24.04
C TRP A 78 23.38 -7.16 -24.45
N GLY A 79 22.32 -6.37 -24.25
CA GLY A 79 22.26 -4.96 -24.65
C GLY A 79 22.68 -4.80 -26.13
N ASP A 80 23.61 -3.88 -26.38
CA ASP A 80 23.99 -3.53 -27.76
C ASP A 80 25.12 -4.38 -28.36
N THR A 81 26.00 -4.97 -27.55
CA THR A 81 27.26 -5.55 -28.06
C THR A 81 27.79 -6.78 -27.33
N LEU A 82 27.25 -7.14 -26.16
CA LEU A 82 27.88 -8.12 -25.28
C LEU A 82 27.43 -9.56 -25.65
N PRO A 83 28.33 -10.54 -25.70
CA PRO A 83 27.97 -11.92 -26.05
C PRO A 83 27.15 -12.61 -24.95
N ILE A 84 26.31 -13.58 -25.32
CA ILE A 84 25.66 -14.47 -24.37
C ILE A 84 26.62 -15.58 -23.92
N GLY A 85 26.73 -15.82 -22.62
CA GLY A 85 27.43 -16.98 -22.04
C GLY A 85 28.96 -16.93 -22.08
N ASN A 86 29.54 -15.82 -22.53
CA ASN A 86 30.97 -15.57 -22.48
C ASN A 86 31.31 -14.06 -22.47
N ASP A 87 30.50 -13.27 -21.77
CA ASP A 87 30.77 -11.86 -21.52
C ASP A 87 31.60 -11.66 -20.24
N SER A 88 32.56 -10.76 -20.31
CA SER A 88 33.49 -10.51 -19.20
C SER A 88 32.90 -9.69 -18.03
N TYR A 89 31.71 -9.13 -18.20
CA TYR A 89 31.04 -8.29 -17.22
C TYR A 89 29.75 -8.95 -16.70
N THR A 90 28.81 -9.26 -17.59
CA THR A 90 27.47 -9.76 -17.25
C THR A 90 27.52 -11.16 -16.63
N ASP A 91 28.34 -12.08 -17.15
CA ASP A 91 28.38 -13.45 -16.63
C ASP A 91 28.94 -13.53 -15.19
N PRO A 92 30.06 -12.84 -14.85
CA PRO A 92 30.51 -12.75 -13.46
C PRO A 92 29.49 -12.13 -12.53
N GLU A 93 28.74 -11.12 -12.97
CA GLU A 93 27.71 -10.47 -12.15
C GLU A 93 26.55 -11.42 -11.85
N ILE A 94 26.04 -12.13 -12.85
CA ILE A 94 25.00 -13.14 -12.67
C ILE A 94 25.50 -14.29 -11.78
N ALA A 95 26.74 -14.74 -11.99
CA ALA A 95 27.35 -15.79 -11.17
C ALA A 95 27.49 -15.36 -9.72
N ARG A 96 27.87 -14.09 -9.48
CA ARG A 96 27.97 -13.50 -8.14
C ARG A 96 26.61 -13.45 -7.45
N ALA A 97 25.59 -12.90 -8.10
CA ALA A 97 24.24 -12.82 -7.55
C ALA A 97 23.69 -14.20 -7.15
N LYS A 98 23.95 -15.22 -7.98
CA LYS A 98 23.61 -16.63 -7.65
C LYS A 98 24.38 -17.16 -6.45
N SER A 99 25.68 -16.84 -6.35
CA SER A 99 26.49 -17.24 -5.21
C SER A 99 26.03 -16.60 -3.89
N GLU A 100 25.40 -15.43 -3.98
CA GLU A 100 24.77 -14.71 -2.86
C GLU A 100 23.34 -15.18 -2.57
N GLY A 101 22.83 -16.15 -3.35
CA GLY A 101 21.56 -16.83 -3.12
C GLY A 101 20.37 -16.27 -3.89
N ALA A 102 20.58 -15.33 -4.82
CA ALA A 102 19.53 -14.81 -5.68
C ALA A 102 19.29 -15.69 -6.91
N SER A 103 18.03 -15.84 -7.30
CA SER A 103 17.64 -16.45 -8.57
C SER A 103 17.58 -15.40 -9.68
N VAL A 104 17.86 -15.81 -10.91
CA VAL A 104 17.81 -14.91 -12.07
C VAL A 104 16.74 -15.35 -13.06
N ILE A 105 16.02 -14.37 -13.58
CA ILE A 105 15.18 -14.46 -14.77
C ILE A 105 15.92 -13.72 -15.87
N VAL A 106 16.10 -14.32 -17.04
CA VAL A 106 16.65 -13.59 -18.19
C VAL A 106 15.51 -13.02 -19.01
N SER A 107 15.49 -11.71 -19.20
CA SER A 107 14.52 -11.00 -20.03
C SER A 107 15.09 -10.68 -21.41
N SER A 108 14.29 -10.94 -22.45
CA SER A 108 14.62 -10.57 -23.82
C SER A 108 13.69 -9.49 -24.37
N GLY A 109 14.22 -8.51 -25.10
CA GLY A 109 13.45 -7.42 -25.70
C GLY A 109 13.66 -6.07 -25.02
N GLY A 110 12.57 -5.43 -24.58
CA GLY A 110 12.56 -4.10 -23.97
C GLY A 110 12.53 -2.93 -24.97
N ALA A 111 12.41 -1.70 -24.49
CA ALA A 111 12.14 -0.52 -25.30
C ALA A 111 13.13 -0.25 -26.46
N SER A 112 14.37 -0.74 -26.35
CA SER A 112 15.44 -0.52 -27.34
C SER A 112 15.78 -1.76 -28.19
N GLY A 113 15.00 -2.85 -28.09
CA GLY A 113 15.29 -4.06 -28.86
C GLY A 113 14.16 -5.07 -28.92
N GLU A 114 14.41 -6.17 -29.61
CA GLU A 114 13.40 -7.19 -29.86
C GLU A 114 13.92 -8.57 -29.44
N PRO A 115 13.07 -9.49 -28.96
CA PRO A 115 13.50 -10.87 -28.71
C PRO A 115 13.87 -11.59 -30.01
N LEU A 116 14.60 -12.71 -29.89
CA LEU A 116 15.05 -13.50 -31.05
C LEU A 116 13.92 -13.93 -32.00
N ALA A 117 12.71 -14.21 -31.49
CA ALA A 117 11.59 -14.60 -32.34
C ALA A 117 11.08 -13.48 -33.27
N TRP A 118 11.40 -12.22 -32.97
CA TRP A 118 11.09 -11.06 -33.80
C TRP A 118 12.15 -10.82 -34.88
N THR A 119 13.42 -11.15 -34.59
CA THR A 119 14.52 -10.93 -35.53
C THR A 119 14.88 -12.17 -36.37
N CYS A 120 14.41 -13.35 -35.97
CA CYS A 120 14.66 -14.63 -36.66
C CYS A 120 13.34 -15.27 -37.13
N SER A 121 13.37 -15.87 -38.33
CA SER A 121 12.23 -16.59 -38.92
C SER A 121 12.35 -18.11 -38.86
N THR A 122 13.51 -18.65 -38.46
CA THR A 122 13.78 -20.09 -38.42
C THR A 122 13.50 -20.64 -37.02
N GLN A 123 12.42 -21.43 -36.87
CA GLN A 123 11.97 -21.93 -35.55
C GLN A 123 13.08 -22.67 -34.79
N SER A 124 13.80 -23.58 -35.44
CA SER A 124 14.88 -24.34 -34.79
C SER A 124 16.03 -23.45 -34.29
N SER A 125 16.29 -22.32 -34.95
CA SER A 125 17.28 -21.34 -34.48
C SER A 125 16.76 -20.55 -33.28
N ILE A 126 15.46 -20.25 -33.24
CA ILE A 126 14.82 -19.59 -32.10
C ILE A 126 14.89 -20.51 -30.86
N ASP A 127 14.48 -21.77 -31.01
CA ASP A 127 14.49 -22.75 -29.92
C ASP A 127 15.92 -22.97 -29.40
N ALA A 128 16.90 -23.12 -30.32
CA ALA A 128 18.29 -23.30 -29.96
C ALA A 128 18.88 -22.07 -29.23
N GLY A 129 18.53 -20.86 -29.66
CA GLY A 129 18.99 -19.63 -29.02
C GLY A 129 18.47 -19.50 -27.59
N TYR A 130 17.16 -19.68 -27.38
CA TYR A 130 16.59 -19.65 -26.03
C TYR A 130 17.08 -20.81 -25.15
N GLN A 131 17.29 -22.01 -25.72
CA GLN A 131 17.91 -23.11 -24.98
C GLN A 131 19.35 -22.80 -24.56
N ALA A 132 20.11 -22.04 -25.38
CA ALA A 132 21.45 -21.60 -25.00
C ALA A 132 21.40 -20.70 -23.75
N ILE A 133 20.50 -19.72 -23.68
CA ILE A 133 20.28 -18.91 -22.46
C ILE A 133 19.99 -19.81 -21.25
N ILE A 134 19.08 -20.78 -21.40
CA ILE A 134 18.71 -21.71 -20.32
C ILE A 134 19.94 -22.49 -19.84
N ASN A 135 20.78 -22.97 -20.75
CA ASN A 135 21.95 -23.77 -20.42
C ASN A 135 23.07 -22.92 -19.80
N ASP A 136 23.37 -21.77 -20.39
CA ASP A 136 24.50 -20.91 -19.99
C ASP A 136 24.27 -20.32 -18.60
N TYR A 137 23.02 -19.94 -18.30
CA TYR A 137 22.66 -19.37 -17.00
C TYR A 137 21.94 -20.35 -16.08
N GLY A 138 21.58 -21.57 -16.50
CA GLY A 138 20.84 -22.51 -15.65
C GLY A 138 19.51 -21.94 -15.13
N VAL A 139 18.83 -21.11 -15.92
CA VAL A 139 17.59 -20.45 -15.51
C VAL A 139 16.39 -21.37 -15.64
N THR A 140 15.45 -21.23 -14.71
CA THR A 140 14.16 -21.94 -14.72
C THR A 140 13.01 -21.04 -15.17
N GLN A 141 13.29 -19.75 -15.41
CA GLN A 141 12.31 -18.77 -15.88
C GLN A 141 12.93 -17.86 -16.94
N LEU A 142 12.16 -17.58 -17.99
CA LEU A 142 12.50 -16.60 -19.03
C LEU A 142 11.39 -15.55 -19.12
N ASP A 143 11.79 -14.31 -19.37
CA ASP A 143 10.88 -13.19 -19.60
C ASP A 143 11.03 -12.68 -21.05
N PHE A 144 9.92 -12.28 -21.65
CA PHE A 144 9.91 -11.66 -22.97
C PHE A 144 9.17 -10.33 -22.87
N ASP A 145 9.94 -9.25 -22.93
CA ASP A 145 9.45 -7.88 -22.86
C ASP A 145 9.20 -7.35 -24.27
N ILE A 146 7.93 -7.22 -24.63
CA ILE A 146 7.51 -6.86 -25.99
C ILE A 146 6.93 -5.45 -25.97
N GLU A 147 7.63 -4.52 -26.63
CA GLU A 147 7.31 -3.10 -26.61
C GLU A 147 7.15 -2.49 -28.01
N GLY A 148 6.57 -1.30 -28.06
CA GLY A 148 6.46 -0.50 -29.27
C GLY A 148 5.80 -1.23 -30.44
N ALA A 149 6.41 -1.14 -31.62
CA ALA A 149 5.88 -1.73 -32.85
C ALA A 149 5.91 -3.27 -32.84
N ALA A 150 6.77 -3.89 -32.03
CA ALA A 150 6.94 -5.34 -31.97
C ALA A 150 5.64 -6.05 -31.55
N ILE A 151 4.85 -5.44 -30.67
CA ILE A 151 3.60 -6.04 -30.14
C ILE A 151 2.59 -6.34 -31.25
N ALA A 152 2.60 -5.56 -32.33
CA ALA A 152 1.69 -5.73 -33.46
C ALA A 152 2.11 -6.87 -34.42
N ASP A 153 3.34 -7.39 -34.33
CA ASP A 153 3.80 -8.48 -35.21
C ASP A 153 3.27 -9.84 -34.73
N THR A 154 2.11 -10.20 -35.29
CA THR A 154 1.45 -11.50 -35.02
C THR A 154 2.24 -12.72 -35.52
N ALA A 155 3.10 -12.57 -36.54
CA ALA A 155 3.88 -13.69 -37.06
C ALA A 155 5.06 -14.01 -36.14
N ALA A 156 5.71 -12.99 -35.59
CA ALA A 156 6.73 -13.14 -34.56
C ALA A 156 6.14 -13.69 -33.26
N ALA A 157 4.99 -13.18 -32.83
CA ALA A 157 4.26 -13.74 -31.69
C ALA A 157 3.96 -15.23 -31.86
N ALA A 158 3.53 -15.68 -33.05
CA ALA A 158 3.29 -17.10 -33.31
C ALA A 158 4.56 -17.95 -33.17
N ARG A 159 5.71 -17.48 -33.69
CA ARG A 159 7.02 -18.15 -33.53
C ARG A 159 7.45 -18.22 -32.06
N GLN A 160 7.23 -17.13 -31.32
CA GLN A 160 7.54 -17.05 -29.90
C GLN A 160 6.74 -18.08 -29.09
N MET A 161 5.42 -18.19 -29.34
CA MET A 161 4.57 -19.15 -28.62
C MET A 161 4.90 -20.60 -28.99
N GLN A 162 5.30 -20.85 -30.24
CA GLN A 162 5.82 -22.16 -30.64
C GLN A 162 7.13 -22.48 -29.91
N ALA A 163 8.06 -21.53 -29.80
CA ALA A 163 9.31 -21.72 -29.08
C ALA A 163 9.06 -22.02 -27.59
N MET A 164 8.17 -21.25 -26.94
CA MET A 164 7.78 -21.51 -25.55
C MET A 164 7.22 -22.92 -25.36
N LYS A 165 6.41 -23.41 -26.31
CA LYS A 165 5.87 -24.78 -26.28
C LYS A 165 6.98 -25.83 -26.36
N ASP A 166 7.89 -25.68 -27.31
CA ASP A 166 8.97 -26.64 -27.58
C ASP A 166 9.98 -26.66 -26.42
N LEU A 167 10.24 -25.50 -25.82
CA LEU A 167 11.10 -25.37 -24.64
C LEU A 167 10.46 -25.94 -23.37
N LYS A 168 9.15 -25.76 -23.12
CA LYS A 168 8.45 -26.43 -22.00
C LYS A 168 8.49 -27.95 -22.14
N ALA A 169 8.40 -28.47 -23.36
CA ALA A 169 8.51 -29.90 -23.61
C ALA A 169 9.92 -30.43 -23.33
N SER A 170 10.95 -29.63 -23.60
CA SER A 170 12.36 -29.99 -23.42
C SER A 170 12.87 -29.76 -21.99
N ASN A 171 12.26 -28.83 -21.25
CA ASN A 171 12.68 -28.40 -19.91
C ASN A 171 11.48 -28.44 -18.94
N PRO A 172 11.17 -29.60 -18.34
CA PRO A 172 10.06 -29.71 -17.38
C PRO A 172 10.26 -28.74 -16.20
N GLY A 173 9.25 -27.90 -15.96
CA GLY A 173 9.28 -26.88 -14.90
C GLY A 173 9.75 -25.49 -15.35
N LEU A 174 10.15 -25.32 -16.61
CA LEU A 174 10.43 -24.00 -17.19
C LEU A 174 9.17 -23.14 -17.21
N GLN A 175 9.30 -21.91 -16.71
CA GLN A 175 8.21 -20.93 -16.69
C GLN A 175 8.54 -19.73 -17.57
N PHE A 176 7.49 -19.09 -18.07
CA PHE A 176 7.60 -17.94 -18.95
C PHE A 176 6.76 -16.78 -18.44
N SER A 177 7.37 -15.59 -18.43
CA SER A 177 6.65 -14.32 -18.37
C SER A 177 6.62 -13.62 -19.72
N MET A 178 5.51 -12.95 -20.01
CA MET A 178 5.40 -11.98 -21.10
C MET A 178 5.18 -10.62 -20.46
N THR A 179 6.13 -9.70 -20.65
CA THR A 179 6.05 -8.33 -20.14
C THR A 179 5.51 -7.42 -21.24
N LEU A 180 4.40 -6.74 -20.96
CA LEU A 180 3.59 -6.04 -21.96
C LEU A 180 3.13 -4.66 -21.46
N PRO A 181 3.09 -3.63 -22.33
CA PRO A 181 2.61 -2.31 -21.96
C PRO A 181 1.10 -2.31 -21.77
N VAL A 182 0.65 -1.46 -20.85
CA VAL A 182 -0.75 -1.31 -20.48
C VAL A 182 -1.13 0.15 -20.37
N LEU A 183 -2.43 0.41 -20.52
CA LEU A 183 -3.06 1.61 -19.99
C LEU A 183 -3.66 1.29 -18.61
N THR A 184 -4.18 2.29 -17.91
CA THR A 184 -5.00 2.05 -16.70
C THR A 184 -6.24 1.20 -16.98
N SER A 185 -6.64 1.08 -18.25
CA SER A 185 -7.69 0.18 -18.76
C SER A 185 -7.20 -1.21 -19.17
N GLY A 186 -5.96 -1.59 -18.85
CA GLY A 186 -5.37 -2.89 -19.18
C GLY A 186 -4.58 -2.89 -20.49
N LEU A 187 -4.39 -4.08 -21.07
CA LEU A 187 -3.68 -4.29 -22.33
C LEU A 187 -4.40 -3.58 -23.49
N THR A 188 -3.61 -3.12 -24.45
CA THR A 188 -4.13 -2.74 -25.78
C THR A 188 -4.61 -3.98 -26.54
N ASN A 189 -5.27 -3.78 -27.68
CA ASN A 189 -5.70 -4.88 -28.53
C ASN A 189 -4.53 -5.76 -28.99
N ASP A 190 -3.36 -5.16 -29.25
CA ASP A 190 -2.17 -5.89 -29.66
C ASP A 190 -1.63 -6.75 -28.51
N GLY A 191 -1.60 -6.23 -27.27
CA GLY A 191 -1.26 -7.03 -26.09
C GLY A 191 -2.23 -8.21 -25.87
N VAL A 192 -3.54 -8.00 -26.07
CA VAL A 192 -4.53 -9.09 -26.02
C VAL A 192 -4.30 -10.12 -27.13
N ASN A 193 -3.81 -9.70 -28.31
CA ASN A 193 -3.51 -10.63 -29.41
C ASN A 193 -2.30 -11.54 -29.09
N ILE A 194 -1.34 -11.10 -28.27
CA ILE A 194 -0.29 -11.98 -27.73
C ILE A 194 -0.90 -13.11 -26.89
N LEU A 195 -1.86 -12.80 -26.01
CA LEU A 195 -2.55 -13.82 -25.20
C LEU A 195 -3.32 -14.81 -26.07
N LYS A 196 -3.98 -14.33 -27.13
CA LYS A 196 -4.67 -15.20 -28.10
C LYS A 196 -3.69 -16.07 -28.87
N ALA A 197 -2.52 -15.55 -29.26
CA ALA A 197 -1.48 -16.34 -29.90
C ALA A 197 -1.00 -17.48 -29.01
N ALA A 198 -0.78 -17.21 -27.72
CA ALA A 198 -0.43 -18.24 -26.73
C ALA A 198 -1.51 -19.33 -26.65
N LYS A 199 -2.77 -18.91 -26.51
CA LYS A 199 -3.93 -19.82 -26.45
C LYS A 199 -4.02 -20.70 -27.71
N ASN A 200 -3.82 -20.11 -28.89
CA ASN A 200 -3.86 -20.82 -30.17
C ASN A 200 -2.71 -21.83 -30.32
N ALA A 201 -1.53 -21.52 -29.78
CA ALA A 201 -0.40 -22.46 -29.75
C ALA A 201 -0.58 -23.61 -28.75
N GLY A 202 -1.56 -23.49 -27.84
CA GLY A 202 -1.78 -24.41 -26.72
C GLY A 202 -0.83 -24.16 -25.56
N VAL A 203 -0.33 -22.93 -25.41
CA VAL A 203 0.55 -22.50 -24.32
C VAL A 203 -0.22 -21.59 -23.38
N LYS A 204 -0.13 -21.87 -22.08
CA LYS A 204 -0.52 -20.91 -21.04
C LYS A 204 0.73 -20.15 -20.60
N ILE A 205 0.67 -18.83 -20.67
CA ILE A 205 1.71 -17.94 -20.15
C ILE A 205 1.67 -18.02 -18.63
N ASP A 206 2.81 -18.25 -17.97
CA ASP A 206 2.81 -18.47 -16.51
C ASP A 206 2.60 -17.14 -15.78
N VAL A 207 3.19 -16.05 -16.27
CA VAL A 207 2.98 -14.68 -15.79
C VAL A 207 2.79 -13.70 -16.95
N VAL A 208 1.63 -13.06 -17.04
CA VAL A 208 1.42 -11.87 -17.87
C VAL A 208 1.79 -10.66 -17.02
N ASN A 209 2.98 -10.13 -17.23
CA ASN A 209 3.55 -9.06 -16.44
C ASN A 209 3.23 -7.70 -17.09
N VAL A 210 2.54 -6.82 -16.37
CA VAL A 210 2.11 -5.54 -16.94
C VAL A 210 3.09 -4.43 -16.58
N MET A 211 3.55 -3.68 -17.59
CA MET A 211 4.30 -2.44 -17.39
C MET A 211 3.34 -1.33 -16.97
N ALA A 212 3.07 -1.26 -15.68
CA ALA A 212 2.13 -0.33 -15.03
C ALA A 212 2.75 1.06 -14.88
N MET A 213 3.17 1.64 -15.99
CA MET A 213 3.96 2.86 -16.13
C MET A 213 3.58 3.63 -17.39
N ASP A 214 3.94 4.90 -17.46
CA ASP A 214 3.93 5.71 -18.69
C ASP A 214 2.60 5.66 -19.47
N TYR A 215 1.53 6.00 -18.76
CA TYR A 215 0.18 6.00 -19.32
C TYR A 215 -0.07 7.18 -20.27
N TYR A 216 0.78 8.21 -20.25
CA TYR A 216 0.65 9.45 -21.03
C TYR A 216 -0.73 10.14 -20.85
N ALA A 217 -1.33 9.98 -19.66
CA ALA A 217 -2.62 10.58 -19.31
C ALA A 217 -2.50 12.04 -18.79
N GLY A 218 -1.26 12.57 -18.71
CA GLY A 218 -0.94 13.90 -18.19
C GLY A 218 -0.47 13.91 -16.73
N THR A 219 -0.02 15.08 -16.27
CA THR A 219 0.49 15.27 -14.90
C THR A 219 -0.63 15.15 -13.86
N GLY A 220 -0.38 14.44 -12.75
CA GLY A 220 -1.34 14.25 -11.66
C GLY A 220 -2.09 12.92 -11.67
N THR A 221 -1.72 11.99 -12.56
CA THR A 221 -2.14 10.60 -12.49
C THR A 221 -1.63 9.98 -11.18
N GLU A 222 -2.55 9.43 -10.38
CA GLU A 222 -2.18 8.66 -9.19
C GLU A 222 -1.73 7.26 -9.66
N MET A 223 -0.45 6.97 -9.46
CA MET A 223 0.21 5.85 -10.14
C MET A 223 -0.05 4.50 -9.45
N GLY A 224 -0.24 4.46 -8.13
CA GLY A 224 -0.56 3.24 -7.39
C GLY A 224 -1.92 2.66 -7.77
N GLN A 225 -2.97 3.49 -7.75
CA GLN A 225 -4.31 3.13 -8.22
C GLN A 225 -4.35 2.93 -9.73
N GLY A 226 -3.55 3.67 -10.49
CA GLY A 226 -3.35 3.43 -11.92
C GLY A 226 -2.86 2.00 -12.19
N ALA A 227 -1.83 1.56 -11.47
CA ALA A 227 -1.28 0.21 -11.57
C ALA A 227 -2.29 -0.87 -11.15
N ILE A 228 -3.03 -0.66 -10.05
CA ILE A 228 -4.10 -1.58 -9.62
C ILE A 228 -5.22 -1.66 -10.66
N SER A 229 -5.58 -0.54 -11.29
CA SER A 229 -6.62 -0.50 -12.32
C SER A 229 -6.18 -1.25 -13.57
N ALA A 230 -4.95 -1.03 -14.03
CA ALA A 230 -4.35 -1.76 -15.13
C ALA A 230 -4.32 -3.26 -14.85
N ALA A 231 -3.89 -3.67 -13.65
CA ALA A 231 -3.85 -5.06 -13.21
C ALA A 231 -5.23 -5.74 -13.25
N LYS A 232 -6.27 -5.09 -12.68
CA LYS A 232 -7.65 -5.59 -12.67
C LYS A 232 -8.20 -5.75 -14.08
N ALA A 233 -8.02 -4.73 -14.92
CA ALA A 233 -8.51 -4.75 -16.30
C ALA A 233 -7.81 -5.82 -17.13
N THR A 234 -6.49 -5.95 -16.99
CA THR A 234 -5.71 -6.99 -17.65
C THR A 234 -6.15 -8.39 -17.23
N LEU A 235 -6.41 -8.64 -15.94
CA LEU A 235 -6.93 -9.95 -15.52
C LEU A 235 -8.28 -10.27 -16.19
N ALA A 236 -9.18 -9.30 -16.30
CA ALA A 236 -10.46 -9.50 -16.99
C ALA A 236 -10.24 -9.82 -18.49
N GLN A 237 -9.28 -9.16 -19.14
CA GLN A 237 -8.91 -9.46 -20.53
C GLN A 237 -8.28 -10.85 -20.67
N MET A 238 -7.38 -11.24 -19.76
CA MET A 238 -6.79 -12.57 -19.69
C MET A 238 -7.88 -13.64 -19.57
N GLN A 239 -8.84 -13.46 -18.65
CA GLN A 239 -9.96 -14.37 -18.43
C GLN A 239 -10.91 -14.46 -19.64
N SER A 240 -11.01 -13.40 -20.44
CA SER A 240 -11.78 -13.43 -21.68
C SER A 240 -11.14 -14.32 -22.76
N VAL A 241 -9.81 -14.51 -22.72
CA VAL A 241 -9.06 -15.39 -23.62
C VAL A 241 -8.97 -16.81 -23.05
N ASP A 242 -8.68 -16.94 -21.76
CA ASP A 242 -8.65 -18.20 -21.04
C ASP A 242 -9.17 -18.00 -19.60
N PRO A 243 -10.36 -18.54 -19.26
CA PRO A 243 -10.96 -18.36 -17.93
C PRO A 243 -10.15 -18.95 -16.77
N SER A 244 -9.11 -19.76 -17.04
CA SER A 244 -8.26 -20.33 -15.99
C SER A 244 -7.22 -19.36 -15.44
N TYR A 245 -7.10 -18.16 -16.00
CA TYR A 245 -6.21 -17.13 -15.46
C TYR A 245 -6.74 -16.56 -14.15
N THR A 246 -5.83 -16.39 -13.20
CA THR A 246 -6.06 -15.73 -11.91
C THR A 246 -4.98 -14.69 -11.67
N TYR A 247 -5.06 -13.94 -10.56
CA TYR A 247 -3.99 -13.03 -10.16
C TYR A 247 -2.64 -13.73 -10.02
N ALA A 248 -2.58 -15.03 -9.71
CA ALA A 248 -1.33 -15.79 -9.64
C ALA A 248 -0.61 -15.90 -10.99
N ASN A 249 -1.29 -15.58 -12.11
CA ASN A 249 -0.70 -15.48 -13.44
C ASN A 249 -0.46 -14.04 -13.89
N LEU A 250 -0.66 -13.05 -13.03
CA LEU A 250 -0.45 -11.64 -13.32
C LEU A 250 0.84 -11.16 -12.65
N GLY A 251 1.62 -10.36 -13.37
CA GLY A 251 2.73 -9.58 -12.82
C GLY A 251 2.42 -8.09 -12.87
N ILE A 252 2.93 -7.29 -11.94
CA ILE A 252 2.83 -5.82 -11.96
C ILE A 252 4.23 -5.24 -11.87
N THR A 253 4.62 -4.46 -12.89
CA THR A 253 5.91 -3.79 -12.99
C THR A 253 5.71 -2.29 -13.17
N PRO A 254 5.75 -1.48 -12.11
CA PRO A 254 5.80 -0.03 -12.22
C PRO A 254 7.22 0.46 -12.56
N MET A 255 7.34 1.69 -13.03
CA MET A 255 8.62 2.41 -13.08
C MET A 255 8.70 3.28 -11.82
N ILE A 256 9.70 3.07 -10.98
CA ILE A 256 9.78 3.73 -9.66
C ILE A 256 10.17 5.21 -9.78
N GLY A 257 9.68 6.06 -8.88
CA GLY A 257 9.96 7.50 -8.94
C GLY A 257 9.42 8.15 -10.21
N LYS A 258 10.19 9.01 -10.84
CA LYS A 258 9.78 9.75 -12.04
C LYS A 258 9.68 8.81 -13.25
N ASN A 259 8.57 8.95 -13.97
CA ASN A 259 8.27 8.27 -15.22
C ASN A 259 8.61 9.15 -16.44
N ASP A 260 8.72 8.53 -17.62
CA ASP A 260 9.01 9.21 -18.88
C ASP A 260 7.89 10.19 -19.29
N ASP A 261 6.64 9.85 -18.99
CA ASP A 261 5.46 10.70 -19.25
C ASP A 261 5.32 11.89 -18.29
N GLY A 262 6.24 12.01 -17.32
CA GLY A 262 6.26 13.07 -16.32
C GLY A 262 5.42 12.78 -15.07
N SER A 263 4.72 11.65 -14.98
CA SER A 263 4.11 11.18 -13.73
C SER A 263 5.16 10.70 -12.72
N THR A 264 4.74 10.35 -11.51
CA THR A 264 5.67 9.89 -10.46
C THR A 264 5.04 8.79 -9.64
N PHE A 265 5.67 7.61 -9.65
CA PHE A 265 5.35 6.49 -8.77
C PHE A 265 6.13 6.64 -7.45
N THR A 266 5.44 6.98 -6.38
CA THR A 266 6.03 7.26 -5.06
C THR A 266 6.19 5.98 -4.22
N LEU A 267 6.92 6.08 -3.10
CA LEU A 267 7.00 4.98 -2.12
C LEU A 267 5.62 4.61 -1.53
N ALA A 268 4.68 5.55 -1.43
CA ALA A 268 3.32 5.26 -1.00
C ALA A 268 2.54 4.46 -2.06
N ASP A 269 2.80 4.71 -3.34
CA ASP A 269 2.25 3.90 -4.44
C ASP A 269 2.81 2.48 -4.40
N ALA A 270 4.10 2.31 -4.10
CA ALA A 270 4.73 0.99 -3.94
C ALA A 270 4.04 0.15 -2.86
N GLN A 271 3.83 0.74 -1.68
CA GLN A 271 3.10 0.09 -0.57
C GLN A 271 1.66 -0.25 -0.96
N THR A 272 1.00 0.64 -1.70
CA THR A 272 -0.37 0.43 -2.18
C THR A 272 -0.45 -0.77 -3.15
N VAL A 273 0.50 -0.88 -4.08
CA VAL A 273 0.57 -1.98 -5.05
C VAL A 273 0.94 -3.30 -4.37
N GLU A 274 1.93 -3.28 -3.47
CA GLU A 274 2.33 -4.45 -2.68
C GLU A 274 1.16 -4.99 -1.87
N SER A 275 0.44 -4.12 -1.15
CA SER A 275 -0.71 -4.51 -0.35
C SER A 275 -1.83 -5.11 -1.19
N PHE A 276 -2.08 -4.56 -2.38
CA PHE A 276 -3.03 -5.14 -3.34
C PHE A 276 -2.59 -6.53 -3.82
N ALA A 277 -1.29 -6.70 -4.11
CA ALA A 277 -0.73 -7.97 -4.55
C ALA A 277 -0.79 -9.04 -3.47
N ALA A 278 -0.50 -8.68 -2.21
CA ALA A 278 -0.68 -9.53 -1.03
C ALA A 278 -2.14 -9.96 -0.86
N GLN A 279 -3.08 -9.03 -0.94
CA GLN A 279 -4.52 -9.32 -0.80
C GLN A 279 -5.09 -10.18 -1.93
N SER A 280 -4.59 -10.00 -3.16
CA SER A 280 -5.16 -10.62 -4.35
C SER A 280 -4.42 -11.89 -4.80
N GLY A 281 -3.21 -12.14 -4.28
CA GLY A 281 -2.34 -13.23 -4.69
C GLY A 281 -1.76 -13.03 -6.09
N VAL A 282 -1.23 -11.84 -6.37
CA VAL A 282 -0.59 -11.50 -7.66
C VAL A 282 0.67 -12.34 -7.87
N GLY A 283 0.85 -12.95 -9.04
CA GLY A 283 1.96 -13.88 -9.30
C GLY A 283 3.35 -13.25 -9.16
N ARG A 284 3.51 -11.99 -9.57
CA ARG A 284 4.78 -11.26 -9.51
C ARG A 284 4.61 -9.77 -9.25
N LEU A 285 5.46 -9.22 -8.41
CA LEU A 285 5.82 -7.81 -8.38
C LEU A 285 7.22 -7.64 -8.96
N ALA A 286 7.41 -6.60 -9.74
CA ALA A 286 8.71 -6.16 -10.19
C ALA A 286 8.68 -4.64 -10.31
N PHE A 287 9.79 -4.04 -10.67
CA PHE A 287 9.83 -2.64 -11.05
C PHE A 287 11.01 -2.38 -11.98
N TRP A 288 10.91 -1.29 -12.75
CA TRP A 288 12.02 -0.71 -13.49
C TRP A 288 12.62 0.46 -12.67
N ALA A 289 13.82 0.38 -12.12
CA ALA A 289 14.76 -0.76 -12.07
C ALA A 289 15.61 -0.67 -10.79
N VAL A 290 16.36 -1.73 -10.44
CA VAL A 290 17.22 -1.77 -9.23
C VAL A 290 18.22 -0.63 -9.21
N THR A 291 18.91 -0.37 -10.33
CA THR A 291 19.84 0.76 -10.47
C THR A 291 19.20 2.12 -10.17
N ARG A 292 17.89 2.26 -10.46
CA ARG A 292 17.14 3.50 -10.25
C ARG A 292 16.72 3.71 -8.80
N ASP A 293 16.83 2.70 -7.94
CA ASP A 293 16.32 2.73 -6.57
C ASP A 293 17.25 3.49 -5.62
N GLN A 294 17.51 4.75 -5.93
CA GLN A 294 18.33 5.67 -5.17
C GLN A 294 18.01 7.11 -5.55
N ALA A 295 18.30 8.04 -4.66
CA ALA A 295 18.22 9.47 -4.96
C ALA A 295 19.30 9.87 -5.98
N CYS A 296 19.01 10.87 -6.81
CA CYS A 296 19.95 11.36 -7.82
C CYS A 296 21.07 12.21 -7.21
N GLY A 297 22.28 12.06 -7.76
CA GLY A 297 23.40 12.96 -7.46
C GLY A 297 23.31 14.24 -8.30
N GLY A 298 23.16 15.39 -7.66
CA GLY A 298 23.17 16.70 -8.36
C GLY A 298 21.84 17.06 -9.04
N SER A 299 21.88 17.93 -10.05
CA SER A 299 20.70 18.56 -10.66
C SER A 299 20.42 18.14 -12.12
N ALA A 300 21.12 17.13 -12.64
CA ALA A 300 20.89 16.63 -14.00
C ALA A 300 19.76 15.57 -13.98
N ASN A 301 19.00 15.48 -15.09
CA ASN A 301 18.13 14.33 -15.31
C ASN A 301 19.02 13.10 -15.44
N SER A 302 18.72 12.09 -14.64
CA SER A 302 19.50 10.87 -14.54
C SER A 302 18.57 9.67 -14.38
N LEU A 303 17.39 9.72 -15.03
CA LEU A 303 16.35 8.70 -15.04
C LEU A 303 16.88 7.27 -15.20
N PRO A 304 17.90 6.95 -16.03
CA PRO A 304 18.42 5.58 -16.11
C PRO A 304 19.11 5.09 -14.82
N THR A 305 19.60 6.00 -13.98
CA THR A 305 20.51 5.71 -12.85
C THR A 305 19.93 6.05 -11.48
N CYS A 306 18.77 6.70 -11.42
CA CYS A 306 18.09 7.07 -10.17
C CYS A 306 16.60 7.35 -10.43
N SER A 307 15.83 7.48 -9.34
CA SER A 307 14.37 7.62 -9.38
C SER A 307 13.88 9.07 -9.48
N GLU A 308 14.78 10.06 -9.43
CA GLU A 308 14.47 11.50 -9.41
C GLU A 308 13.50 11.93 -8.29
N ILE A 309 13.45 11.16 -7.20
CA ILE A 309 12.75 11.54 -5.97
C ILE A 309 13.70 11.50 -4.77
N SER A 310 13.31 12.20 -3.69
CA SER A 310 14.00 12.09 -2.41
C SER A 310 13.66 10.75 -1.77
N GLN A 311 14.65 9.89 -1.57
CA GLN A 311 14.51 8.59 -0.94
C GLN A 311 15.84 8.11 -0.33
N ASN A 312 15.77 7.06 0.49
CA ASN A 312 16.94 6.25 0.80
C ASN A 312 17.28 5.33 -0.38
N SER A 313 18.54 4.90 -0.49
CA SER A 313 18.92 3.84 -1.42
C SER A 313 18.15 2.56 -1.10
N LEU A 314 17.69 1.86 -2.13
CA LEU A 314 16.95 0.60 -2.08
C LEU A 314 15.59 0.67 -1.35
N ALA A 315 15.00 1.86 -1.24
CA ALA A 315 13.74 2.05 -0.54
C ALA A 315 12.54 1.40 -1.25
N PHE A 316 12.54 1.32 -2.59
CA PHE A 316 11.49 0.58 -3.32
C PHE A 316 11.70 -0.93 -3.21
N THR A 317 12.94 -1.40 -3.22
CA THR A 317 13.30 -2.78 -2.93
C THR A 317 12.75 -3.19 -1.57
N ASP A 318 12.99 -2.39 -0.52
CA ASP A 318 12.43 -2.60 0.82
C ASP A 318 10.89 -2.58 0.87
N ALA A 319 10.25 -1.85 -0.04
CA ALA A 319 8.79 -1.79 -0.13
C ALA A 319 8.20 -3.07 -0.76
N PHE A 320 8.90 -3.70 -1.70
CA PHE A 320 8.40 -4.88 -2.43
C PHE A 320 8.86 -6.22 -1.83
N VAL A 321 10.07 -6.32 -1.29
CA VAL A 321 10.64 -7.56 -0.71
C VAL A 321 9.75 -8.24 0.34
N PRO A 322 8.98 -7.55 1.21
CA PRO A 322 8.05 -8.21 2.12
C PRO A 322 7.08 -9.18 1.45
N TYR A 323 6.72 -8.93 0.18
CA TYR A 323 5.87 -9.82 -0.60
C TYR A 323 6.50 -11.21 -0.84
N GLU A 324 7.84 -11.31 -0.95
CA GLU A 324 8.57 -12.58 -1.12
C GLU A 324 8.33 -13.57 0.05
N GLY A 325 8.12 -13.05 1.26
CA GLY A 325 7.90 -13.84 2.48
C GLY A 325 6.49 -14.36 2.68
N THR A 326 5.52 -13.92 1.85
CA THR A 326 4.10 -14.27 1.97
C THR A 326 3.68 -15.48 1.13
N GLY A 327 4.61 -16.13 0.42
CA GLY A 327 4.33 -17.32 -0.38
C GLY A 327 3.66 -17.01 -1.73
N GLY A 328 4.15 -16.00 -2.46
CA GLY A 328 3.67 -15.69 -3.80
C GLY A 328 4.11 -16.72 -4.83
N GLY A 329 3.24 -17.67 -5.16
CA GLY A 329 3.49 -18.61 -6.26
C GLY A 329 2.72 -19.92 -6.14
N GLY A 330 1.40 -19.84 -6.34
CA GLY A 330 0.58 -20.99 -6.70
C GLY A 330 0.27 -22.01 -5.58
N GLY A 331 -0.79 -21.74 -4.83
CA GLY A 331 -1.48 -22.76 -4.04
C GLY A 331 -1.92 -22.24 -2.68
N GLY A 332 -3.22 -21.96 -2.54
CA GLY A 332 -3.92 -21.54 -1.32
C GLY A 332 -3.20 -21.78 0.00
N GLY A 333 -2.47 -20.77 0.46
CA GLY A 333 -2.18 -20.54 1.86
C GLY A 333 -2.95 -19.30 2.25
N THR A 334 -4.04 -19.45 2.98
CA THR A 334 -4.70 -18.31 3.63
C THR A 334 -3.73 -17.74 4.65
N THR A 335 -2.92 -16.74 4.28
CA THR A 335 -2.33 -15.84 5.28
C THR A 335 -3.52 -15.12 5.90
N THR A 336 -3.93 -15.64 7.05
CA THR A 336 -4.91 -14.96 7.86
C THR A 336 -4.34 -13.61 8.24
N ASP A 337 -5.14 -12.56 8.14
CA ASP A 337 -4.87 -11.26 8.71
C ASP A 337 -6.18 -10.64 9.21
N PHE A 338 -6.07 -9.66 10.09
CA PHE A 338 -7.22 -8.94 10.63
C PHE A 338 -6.96 -7.43 10.68
N SER A 339 -8.02 -6.63 10.63
CA SER A 339 -7.94 -5.20 10.95
C SER A 339 -8.38 -4.95 12.40
N LEU A 340 -7.90 -3.85 12.98
CA LEU A 340 -8.34 -3.34 14.28
C LEU A 340 -8.71 -1.86 14.16
N SER A 341 -9.90 -1.51 14.63
CA SER A 341 -10.42 -0.14 14.59
C SER A 341 -11.19 0.20 15.88
N LEU A 342 -11.38 1.50 16.13
CA LEU A 342 -12.11 2.01 17.28
C LEU A 342 -13.36 2.77 16.80
N SER A 343 -14.50 2.58 17.46
CA SER A 343 -15.72 3.36 17.19
C SER A 343 -15.53 4.86 17.45
N SER A 344 -14.66 5.18 18.40
CA SER A 344 -14.18 6.52 18.70
C SER A 344 -12.68 6.46 19.01
N GLY A 345 -11.87 7.15 18.22
CA GLY A 345 -10.41 7.25 18.44
C GLY A 345 -10.03 8.16 19.61
N SER A 346 -11.00 8.75 20.29
CA SER A 346 -10.76 9.64 21.43
C SER A 346 -11.97 9.74 22.35
N ALA A 347 -11.74 10.04 23.63
CA ALA A 347 -12.78 10.52 24.56
C ALA A 347 -12.18 11.48 25.58
N SER A 348 -13.01 12.31 26.19
CA SER A 348 -12.61 13.04 27.40
C SER A 348 -13.35 12.53 28.62
N VAL A 349 -12.62 12.44 29.73
CA VAL A 349 -13.08 11.86 30.98
C VAL A 349 -12.65 12.78 32.12
N THR A 350 -13.57 13.15 33.00
CA THR A 350 -13.21 13.87 34.21
C THR A 350 -12.44 12.96 35.16
N GLN A 351 -11.52 13.52 35.96
CA GLN A 351 -10.88 12.80 37.07
C GLN A 351 -11.91 12.00 37.90
N GLY A 352 -11.61 10.72 38.17
CA GLY A 352 -12.53 9.80 38.84
C GLY A 352 -13.60 9.15 37.94
N GLY A 353 -13.67 9.51 36.66
CA GLY A 353 -14.64 9.01 35.69
C GLY A 353 -14.14 7.83 34.85
N SER A 354 -14.96 7.45 33.86
CA SER A 354 -14.58 6.46 32.85
C SER A 354 -15.21 6.76 31.49
N ALA A 355 -14.59 6.29 30.41
CA ALA A 355 -15.16 6.27 29.07
C ALA A 355 -15.06 4.87 28.48
N THR A 356 -15.94 4.58 27.53
CA THR A 356 -15.91 3.34 26.76
C THR A 356 -15.76 3.62 25.26
N ALA A 357 -15.17 2.67 24.55
CA ALA A 357 -15.11 2.64 23.10
C ALA A 357 -15.25 1.19 22.62
N THR A 358 -15.82 0.96 21.45
CA THR A 358 -15.85 -0.36 20.84
C THR A 358 -14.59 -0.56 20.01
N VAL A 359 -13.84 -1.62 20.32
CA VAL A 359 -12.78 -2.14 19.46
C VAL A 359 -13.43 -3.13 18.49
N SER A 360 -13.39 -2.80 17.20
CA SER A 360 -13.91 -3.68 16.15
C SER A 360 -12.75 -4.33 15.42
N THR A 361 -12.86 -5.63 15.20
CA THR A 361 -11.94 -6.37 14.34
C THR A 361 -12.68 -6.88 13.11
N ALA A 362 -11.98 -7.02 11.98
CA ALA A 362 -12.52 -7.69 10.80
C ALA A 362 -11.44 -8.57 10.17
N VAL A 363 -11.84 -9.68 9.55
CA VAL A 363 -10.93 -10.49 8.73
C VAL A 363 -10.56 -9.67 7.50
N THR A 364 -9.27 -9.42 7.30
CA THR A 364 -8.75 -8.72 6.11
C THR A 364 -8.30 -9.72 5.05
N SER A 365 -7.75 -10.85 5.47
CA SER A 365 -7.47 -12.00 4.60
C SER A 365 -7.55 -13.32 5.38
N GLY A 366 -7.73 -14.44 4.67
CA GLY A 366 -7.73 -15.77 5.26
C GLY A 366 -8.91 -16.11 6.20
N SER A 367 -8.66 -16.89 7.25
CA SER A 367 -9.68 -17.40 8.18
C SER A 367 -9.70 -16.62 9.49
N ALA A 368 -10.87 -16.46 10.11
CA ALA A 368 -10.95 -15.74 11.38
C ALA A 368 -10.08 -16.37 12.50
N GLU A 369 -9.40 -15.54 13.27
CA GLU A 369 -8.44 -15.96 14.30
C GLU A 369 -8.68 -15.28 15.66
N SER A 370 -8.07 -15.80 16.72
CA SER A 370 -8.18 -15.22 18.06
C SER A 370 -7.23 -14.02 18.20
N VAL A 371 -7.81 -12.84 18.40
CA VAL A 371 -7.12 -11.56 18.60
C VAL A 371 -7.13 -11.22 20.08
N ALA A 372 -5.96 -11.25 20.73
CA ALA A 372 -5.76 -10.80 22.10
C ALA A 372 -5.55 -9.28 22.14
N LEU A 373 -6.30 -8.57 23.00
CA LEU A 373 -6.29 -7.11 23.08
C LEU A 373 -5.48 -6.64 24.29
N THR A 374 -4.60 -5.67 24.05
CA THR A 374 -3.78 -5.03 25.08
C THR A 374 -3.74 -3.52 24.88
N ALA A 375 -3.40 -2.77 25.93
CA ALA A 375 -3.21 -1.33 25.87
C ALA A 375 -1.87 -0.95 26.49
N SER A 376 -1.22 0.07 25.95
CA SER A 376 0.02 0.65 26.48
C SER A 376 0.01 2.17 26.30
N GLY A 377 0.89 2.89 27.02
CA GLY A 377 0.97 4.36 26.96
C GLY A 377 0.01 5.11 27.91
N ALA A 378 -0.84 4.41 28.66
CA ALA A 378 -1.67 5.03 29.69
C ALA A 378 -0.80 5.62 30.82
N PRO A 379 -1.10 6.84 31.31
CA PRO A 379 -0.37 7.45 32.42
C PRO A 379 -0.67 6.74 33.75
N SER A 380 0.18 6.98 34.76
CA SER A 380 -0.06 6.45 36.10
C SER A 380 -1.42 6.91 36.65
N GLY A 381 -2.21 5.97 37.18
CA GLY A 381 -3.56 6.23 37.67
C GLY A 381 -4.67 6.08 36.62
N VAL A 382 -4.35 5.78 35.36
CA VAL A 382 -5.32 5.37 34.33
C VAL A 382 -5.24 3.87 34.11
N THR A 383 -6.39 3.19 34.11
CA THR A 383 -6.51 1.76 33.78
C THR A 383 -7.33 1.57 32.52
N VAL A 384 -6.86 0.72 31.60
CA VAL A 384 -7.59 0.35 30.38
C VAL A 384 -7.88 -1.15 30.41
N ALA A 385 -9.15 -1.51 30.28
CA ALA A 385 -9.61 -2.90 30.29
C ALA A 385 -10.44 -3.22 29.04
N PHE A 386 -10.47 -4.50 28.67
CA PHE A 386 -11.22 -5.01 27.52
C PHE A 386 -12.20 -6.09 27.97
N SER A 387 -13.43 -6.05 27.47
CA SER A 387 -14.44 -7.08 27.73
C SER A 387 -15.16 -7.46 26.42
N PRO A 388 -14.88 -8.65 25.86
CA PRO A 388 -13.88 -9.64 26.29
C PRO A 388 -12.43 -9.21 26.01
N THR A 389 -11.44 -9.79 26.70
CA THR A 389 -9.99 -9.49 26.49
C THR A 389 -9.42 -10.07 25.21
N SER A 390 -10.14 -10.98 24.56
CA SER A 390 -9.82 -11.52 23.24
C SER A 390 -11.10 -11.73 22.44
N VAL A 391 -11.02 -11.53 21.13
CA VAL A 391 -12.14 -11.72 20.20
C VAL A 391 -11.70 -12.59 19.03
N THR A 392 -12.62 -13.33 18.42
CA THR A 392 -12.39 -13.87 17.08
C THR A 392 -12.47 -12.70 16.09
N SER A 393 -11.51 -12.56 15.17
CA SER A 393 -11.50 -11.48 14.16
C SER A 393 -12.81 -11.44 13.37
N GLY A 394 -13.44 -10.26 13.29
CA GLY A 394 -14.85 -10.09 12.88
C GLY A 394 -15.79 -9.83 14.05
N GLY A 395 -15.32 -10.08 15.28
CA GLY A 395 -15.98 -9.72 16.52
C GLY A 395 -15.51 -8.38 17.08
N SER A 396 -16.07 -8.00 18.21
CA SER A 396 -15.78 -6.73 18.88
C SER A 396 -15.61 -6.89 20.39
N SER A 397 -14.88 -5.94 20.99
CA SER A 397 -14.66 -5.84 22.43
C SER A 397 -14.95 -4.42 22.91
N THR A 398 -15.42 -4.30 24.15
CA THR A 398 -15.57 -3.00 24.81
C THR A 398 -14.26 -2.63 25.50
N LEU A 399 -13.61 -1.56 25.07
CA LEU A 399 -12.56 -0.87 25.80
C LEU A 399 -13.19 0.01 26.87
N THR A 400 -12.72 -0.08 28.12
CA THR A 400 -13.08 0.82 29.22
C THR A 400 -11.82 1.48 29.76
N ALA A 401 -11.74 2.80 29.66
CA ALA A 401 -10.69 3.61 30.26
C ALA A 401 -11.21 4.26 31.54
N THR A 402 -10.60 3.96 32.69
CA THR A 402 -10.95 4.53 34.00
C THR A 402 -9.84 5.45 34.47
N VAL A 403 -10.21 6.65 34.91
CA VAL A 403 -9.29 7.72 35.29
C VAL A 403 -9.33 7.92 36.80
N GLY A 404 -8.20 7.75 37.48
CA GLY A 404 -8.07 8.05 38.91
C GLY A 404 -8.29 9.54 39.22
N SER A 405 -8.67 9.85 40.46
CA SER A 405 -8.97 11.22 40.90
C SER A 405 -7.76 12.16 40.92
N SER A 406 -6.54 11.62 40.96
CA SER A 406 -5.28 12.37 40.99
C SER A 406 -4.56 12.45 39.65
N VAL A 407 -5.14 11.90 38.56
CA VAL A 407 -4.53 11.94 37.23
C VAL A 407 -4.54 13.37 36.72
N ALA A 408 -3.38 13.90 36.32
CA ALA A 408 -3.29 15.26 35.81
C ALA A 408 -4.21 15.47 34.59
N ALA A 409 -4.77 16.67 34.46
CA ALA A 409 -5.50 17.02 33.25
C ALA A 409 -4.53 17.10 32.07
N GLY A 410 -4.94 16.60 30.91
CA GLY A 410 -4.06 16.48 29.75
C GLY A 410 -4.57 15.46 28.74
N SER A 411 -3.91 15.42 27.58
CA SER A 411 -4.21 14.47 26.51
C SER A 411 -3.18 13.34 26.52
N TYR A 412 -3.66 12.10 26.54
CA TYR A 412 -2.85 10.90 26.66
C TYR A 412 -3.14 9.97 25.48
N PRO A 413 -2.19 9.81 24.53
CA PRO A 413 -2.33 8.81 23.48
C PRO A 413 -2.11 7.42 24.08
N ILE A 414 -3.11 6.55 23.98
CA ILE A 414 -3.07 5.16 24.42
C ILE A 414 -3.04 4.29 23.17
N THR A 415 -2.03 3.43 23.06
CA THR A 415 -1.93 2.46 21.97
C THR A 415 -2.72 1.21 22.33
N VAL A 416 -3.78 0.94 21.58
CA VAL A 416 -4.56 -0.30 21.63
C VAL A 416 -3.97 -1.27 20.61
N LYS A 417 -3.49 -2.43 21.06
CA LYS A 417 -2.87 -3.45 20.21
C LYS A 417 -3.69 -4.74 20.23
N GLY A 418 -4.04 -5.24 19.05
CA GLY A 418 -4.54 -6.59 18.83
C GLY A 418 -3.38 -7.48 18.41
N SER A 419 -3.23 -8.65 19.02
CA SER A 419 -2.21 -9.64 18.68
C SER A 419 -2.87 -10.97 18.35
N ALA A 420 -2.53 -11.55 17.21
CA ALA A 420 -3.04 -12.83 16.74
C ALA A 420 -1.90 -13.68 16.17
N ALA A 421 -2.20 -14.85 15.60
CA ALA A 421 -1.18 -15.71 15.01
C ALA A 421 -0.57 -15.09 13.74
N SER A 422 -1.35 -14.29 13.01
CA SER A 422 -0.96 -13.53 11.82
C SER A 422 0.00 -12.36 12.08
N GLY A 423 0.05 -11.84 13.31
CA GLY A 423 0.78 -10.61 13.61
C GLY A 423 0.04 -9.72 14.59
N SER A 424 0.24 -8.41 14.48
CA SER A 424 -0.41 -7.45 15.38
C SER A 424 -0.76 -6.15 14.69
N HIS A 425 -1.93 -5.62 15.00
CA HIS A 425 -2.42 -4.33 14.54
C HIS A 425 -2.68 -3.40 15.71
N SER A 426 -2.49 -2.10 15.49
CA SER A 426 -2.67 -1.11 16.55
C SER A 426 -3.53 0.06 16.10
N ALA A 427 -4.32 0.58 17.03
CA ALA A 427 -5.03 1.85 16.88
C ALA A 427 -4.67 2.76 18.07
N THR A 428 -4.68 4.07 17.82
CA THR A 428 -4.46 5.04 18.89
C THR A 428 -5.80 5.52 19.43
N TYR A 429 -5.96 5.43 20.75
CA TYR A 429 -7.07 6.01 21.51
C TYR A 429 -6.56 7.20 22.32
N THR A 430 -6.99 8.40 21.97
CA THR A 430 -6.59 9.63 22.67
C THR A 430 -7.54 9.90 23.84
N LEU A 431 -7.06 9.70 25.07
CA LEU A 431 -7.81 9.99 26.29
C LEU A 431 -7.47 11.38 26.80
N THR A 432 -8.45 12.28 26.83
CA THR A 432 -8.32 13.60 27.44
C THR A 432 -8.84 13.57 28.87
N VAL A 433 -7.97 13.74 29.85
CA VAL A 433 -8.39 13.89 31.25
C VAL A 433 -8.74 15.36 31.51
N THR A 434 -9.94 15.61 31.99
CA THR A 434 -10.37 16.93 32.45
C THR A 434 -10.50 16.93 33.97
N THR A 435 -10.32 18.09 34.61
CA THR A 435 -10.62 18.23 36.03
C THR A 435 -12.13 18.08 36.23
N THR A 436 -12.56 17.54 37.38
CA THR A 436 -13.96 17.59 37.81
C THR A 436 -14.44 19.05 37.82
N GLY A 437 -15.06 19.49 36.72
CA GLY A 437 -15.42 20.89 36.49
C GLY A 437 -15.66 21.32 35.03
N GLY A 438 -15.38 20.52 34.00
CA GLY A 438 -15.67 20.91 32.61
C GLY A 438 -15.75 19.72 31.65
N GLY A 439 -16.94 19.50 31.09
CA GLY A 439 -17.21 18.45 30.10
C GLY A 439 -16.81 18.88 28.68
N GLY A 440 -16.18 18.00 27.93
CA GLY A 440 -15.87 18.20 26.51
C GLY A 440 -15.72 16.87 25.79
N GLY A 441 -16.22 16.75 24.57
CA GLY A 441 -16.04 15.57 23.73
C GLY A 441 -15.90 15.95 22.26
N GLY A 442 -14.66 15.92 21.75
CA GLY A 442 -14.32 15.47 20.40
C GLY A 442 -14.82 16.25 19.19
N GLY A 443 -14.36 17.50 19.01
CA GLY A 443 -14.49 18.21 17.73
C GLY A 443 -14.06 19.66 17.85
N GLY A 444 -12.77 19.92 18.12
CA GLY A 444 -12.23 21.26 18.39
C GLY A 444 -13.16 22.11 19.25
N SER A 445 -13.23 21.79 20.55
CA SER A 445 -14.12 22.51 21.44
C SER A 445 -13.65 23.95 21.61
N LEU A 446 -14.59 24.89 21.52
CA LEU A 446 -14.36 26.25 22.02
C LEU A 446 -14.03 26.15 23.51
N THR A 447 -12.94 26.78 23.91
CA THR A 447 -12.56 26.87 25.32
C THR A 447 -13.33 28.02 25.94
N ASN A 448 -13.81 27.84 27.16
CA ASN A 448 -14.61 28.84 27.88
C ASN A 448 -15.83 29.29 27.06
N ALA A 449 -16.52 28.33 26.43
CA ALA A 449 -17.61 28.59 25.49
C ALA A 449 -18.89 29.15 26.14
N GLY A 450 -19.07 28.99 27.45
CA GLY A 450 -20.13 29.65 28.22
C GLY A 450 -19.59 30.73 29.18
N PHE A 451 -18.32 31.14 29.05
CA PHE A 451 -17.72 32.18 29.89
C PHE A 451 -17.71 31.91 31.42
N GLU A 452 -18.01 30.68 31.83
CA GLU A 452 -18.12 30.24 33.23
C GLU A 452 -16.84 30.39 34.06
N THR A 453 -15.69 30.58 33.41
CA THR A 453 -14.45 30.91 34.12
C THR A 453 -14.46 32.32 34.73
N GLY A 454 -15.46 33.15 34.43
CA GLY A 454 -15.50 34.56 34.84
C GLY A 454 -14.50 35.44 34.09
N SER A 455 -13.85 34.91 33.05
CA SER A 455 -12.81 35.58 32.26
C SER A 455 -13.17 35.58 30.79
N LEU A 456 -12.72 36.59 30.05
CA LEU A 456 -12.84 36.59 28.59
C LEU A 456 -11.87 35.59 27.94
N SER A 457 -10.73 35.32 28.57
CA SER A 457 -9.73 34.39 28.03
C SER A 457 -10.31 32.99 27.81
N PRO A 458 -10.05 32.31 26.69
CA PRO A 458 -9.12 32.69 25.61
C PRO A 458 -9.76 33.48 24.45
N TRP A 459 -10.97 33.99 24.61
CA TRP A 459 -11.58 34.86 23.61
C TRP A 459 -10.88 36.22 23.58
N THR A 460 -10.65 36.71 22.37
CA THR A 460 -10.13 38.05 22.13
C THR A 460 -11.32 38.94 21.81
N CYS A 461 -11.46 40.04 22.54
CA CYS A 461 -12.61 40.93 22.41
C CYS A 461 -12.17 42.35 22.08
N ALA A 462 -12.93 43.01 21.21
CA ALA A 462 -12.87 44.45 21.04
C ALA A 462 -13.22 45.18 22.35
N ALA A 463 -12.83 46.46 22.42
CA ALA A 463 -13.11 47.30 23.58
C ALA A 463 -14.62 47.31 23.90
N GLY A 464 -14.97 47.02 25.16
CA GLY A 464 -16.35 46.92 25.62
C GLY A 464 -16.91 45.50 25.71
N GLY A 465 -16.13 44.47 25.35
CA GLY A 465 -16.41 43.08 25.69
C GLY A 465 -16.26 42.81 27.19
N ALA A 466 -17.17 42.06 27.79
CA ALA A 466 -17.14 41.73 29.22
C ALA A 466 -17.83 40.39 29.52
N VAL A 467 -17.38 39.70 30.57
CA VAL A 467 -18.15 38.60 31.16
C VAL A 467 -19.12 39.19 32.18
N VAL A 468 -20.41 38.84 32.07
CA VAL A 468 -21.48 39.34 32.93
C VAL A 468 -22.17 38.20 33.66
N SER A 469 -22.72 38.46 34.85
CA SER A 469 -23.51 37.47 35.61
C SER A 469 -25.02 37.58 35.37
N SER A 470 -25.45 38.52 34.52
CA SER A 470 -26.82 38.66 34.06
C SER A 470 -26.87 39.60 32.85
N PRO A 471 -27.65 39.29 31.80
CA PRO A 471 -28.41 38.05 31.61
C PRO A 471 -27.50 36.85 31.28
N VAL A 472 -27.90 35.64 31.70
CA VAL A 472 -27.18 34.38 31.47
C VAL A 472 -28.19 33.37 30.90
N HIS A 473 -27.80 32.57 29.92
CA HIS A 473 -28.67 31.54 29.37
C HIS A 473 -28.58 30.25 30.20
N SER A 474 -27.36 29.83 30.52
CA SER A 474 -27.10 28.71 31.43
C SER A 474 -25.84 28.97 32.26
N GLY A 475 -25.71 28.32 33.42
CA GLY A 475 -24.57 28.58 34.31
C GLY A 475 -24.67 29.91 35.08
N SER A 476 -23.53 30.56 35.29
CA SER A 476 -23.37 31.75 36.13
C SER A 476 -22.91 32.98 35.35
N HIS A 477 -22.42 32.81 34.12
CA HIS A 477 -21.80 33.88 33.35
C HIS A 477 -22.23 33.82 31.89
N SER A 478 -22.14 34.95 31.19
CA SER A 478 -22.26 35.02 29.73
C SER A 478 -21.35 36.11 29.19
N LEU A 479 -21.14 36.14 27.87
CA LEU A 479 -20.44 37.21 27.21
C LEU A 479 -21.39 38.36 26.88
N GLN A 480 -20.96 39.59 27.14
CA GLN A 480 -21.53 40.80 26.58
C GLN A 480 -20.55 41.43 25.59
N VAL A 481 -21.03 41.73 24.38
CA VAL A 481 -20.32 42.54 23.38
C VAL A 481 -20.99 43.89 23.21
N THR A 482 -20.20 44.97 23.17
CA THR A 482 -20.71 46.35 23.12
C THR A 482 -20.25 47.06 21.84
N PRO A 483 -21.10 47.15 20.80
CA PRO A 483 -20.77 47.89 19.59
C PRO A 483 -20.59 49.40 19.86
N THR A 484 -19.81 50.05 19.01
CA THR A 484 -19.67 51.51 18.96
C THR A 484 -19.98 52.01 17.55
N ALA A 485 -19.92 53.33 17.33
CA ALA A 485 -20.04 53.88 15.97
C ALA A 485 -18.89 53.39 15.04
N GLY A 486 -17.75 52.98 15.59
CA GLY A 486 -16.57 52.56 14.83
C GLY A 486 -16.21 51.07 14.96
N SER A 487 -16.98 50.26 15.68
CA SER A 487 -16.72 48.83 15.88
C SER A 487 -18.00 48.05 16.11
N THR A 488 -18.05 46.81 15.63
CA THR A 488 -19.13 45.84 15.92
C THR A 488 -19.04 45.25 17.32
N GLY A 489 -17.96 45.53 18.07
CA GLY A 489 -17.72 44.96 19.40
C GLY A 489 -17.31 43.48 19.38
N GLU A 490 -16.76 42.99 18.27
CA GLU A 490 -16.47 41.57 18.05
C GLU A 490 -15.66 40.90 19.17
N CYS A 491 -16.07 39.69 19.52
CA CYS A 491 -15.27 38.75 20.31
C CYS A 491 -15.08 37.46 19.50
N ASP A 492 -13.86 36.96 19.47
CA ASP A 492 -13.49 35.82 18.65
C ASP A 492 -12.53 34.83 19.34
N GLN A 493 -12.52 33.59 18.84
CA GLN A 493 -11.59 32.54 19.24
C GLN A 493 -11.20 31.72 18.01
N THR A 494 -9.90 31.59 17.76
CA THR A 494 -9.38 30.68 16.73
C THR A 494 -9.26 29.26 17.26
N VAL A 495 -9.80 28.30 16.51
CA VAL A 495 -9.71 26.87 16.80
C VAL A 495 -9.20 26.12 15.57
N THR A 496 -8.50 25.00 15.80
CA THR A 496 -8.09 24.08 14.72
C THR A 496 -9.02 22.87 14.74
N LEU A 497 -9.75 22.69 13.65
CA LEU A 497 -10.67 21.59 13.41
C LEU A 497 -10.07 20.58 12.42
N SER A 498 -10.74 19.46 12.18
CA SER A 498 -10.32 18.54 11.12
C SER A 498 -10.43 19.25 9.75
N PRO A 499 -9.38 19.22 8.91
CA PRO A 499 -9.43 19.80 7.57
C PRO A 499 -10.52 19.20 6.69
N ASN A 500 -11.05 19.99 5.76
CA ASN A 500 -12.01 19.55 4.74
C ASN A 500 -13.26 18.85 5.31
N LYS A 501 -13.71 19.25 6.51
CA LYS A 501 -14.86 18.65 7.20
C LYS A 501 -15.93 19.69 7.50
N SER A 502 -17.19 19.29 7.39
CA SER A 502 -18.34 20.13 7.72
C SER A 502 -18.64 20.12 9.21
N TYR A 503 -18.92 21.31 9.75
CA TYR A 503 -19.24 21.56 11.15
C TYR A 503 -20.46 22.48 11.28
N THR A 504 -21.13 22.39 12.41
CA THR A 504 -22.20 23.30 12.83
C THR A 504 -21.75 24.08 14.05
N LEU A 505 -21.72 25.40 13.94
CA LEU A 505 -21.56 26.32 15.06
C LEU A 505 -22.93 26.76 15.56
N THR A 506 -23.16 26.67 16.87
CA THR A 506 -24.32 27.30 17.51
C THR A 506 -23.93 28.12 18.73
N ALA A 507 -24.73 29.12 19.06
CA ALA A 507 -24.65 29.87 20.31
C ALA A 507 -26.03 30.42 20.65
N TRP A 508 -26.32 30.60 21.94
CA TRP A 508 -27.49 31.38 22.36
C TRP A 508 -27.11 32.86 22.36
N ALA A 509 -27.96 33.70 21.79
CA ALA A 509 -27.73 35.14 21.74
C ALA A 509 -29.03 35.92 21.99
N GLN A 510 -28.90 37.15 22.47
CA GLN A 510 -29.96 38.15 22.50
C GLN A 510 -29.38 39.56 22.42
N GLY A 511 -30.19 40.48 21.90
CA GLY A 511 -29.82 41.86 21.62
C GLY A 511 -30.10 42.25 20.18
N PRO A 512 -29.94 43.54 19.85
CA PRO A 512 -30.18 44.03 18.50
C PRO A 512 -29.06 43.62 17.55
N TYR A 513 -29.43 42.93 16.47
CA TYR A 513 -28.50 42.52 15.41
C TYR A 513 -27.30 41.72 15.94
N ALA A 514 -27.57 40.64 16.67
CA ALA A 514 -26.56 39.69 17.14
C ALA A 514 -26.11 38.80 15.98
N TYR A 515 -24.82 38.83 15.65
CA TYR A 515 -24.21 38.01 14.61
C TYR A 515 -23.37 36.88 15.22
N LEU A 516 -23.42 35.71 14.60
CA LEU A 516 -22.57 34.55 14.90
C LEU A 516 -21.97 34.03 13.61
N GLY A 517 -20.67 33.75 13.58
CA GLY A 517 -20.04 33.24 12.37
C GLY A 517 -18.64 32.67 12.56
N VAL A 518 -18.06 32.30 11.41
CA VAL A 518 -16.69 31.86 11.26
C VAL A 518 -15.98 32.65 10.15
N SER A 519 -14.69 32.90 10.33
CA SER A 519 -13.79 33.54 9.38
C SER A 519 -12.43 32.82 9.30
N GLY A 520 -11.53 33.26 8.41
CA GLY A 520 -10.22 32.65 8.19
C GLY A 520 -10.28 31.47 7.23
N GLY A 521 -10.06 30.24 7.71
CA GLY A 521 -10.08 29.02 6.88
C GLY A 521 -11.48 28.54 6.47
N ALA A 522 -12.53 29.27 6.85
CA ALA A 522 -13.90 29.13 6.35
C ALA A 522 -14.60 30.50 6.44
N THR A 523 -15.74 30.66 5.77
CA THR A 523 -16.56 31.88 5.90
C THR A 523 -18.04 31.52 5.90
N ALA A 524 -18.72 31.77 7.01
CA ALA A 524 -20.15 31.61 7.13
C ALA A 524 -20.67 32.42 8.32
N SER A 525 -21.87 32.99 8.23
CA SER A 525 -22.47 33.75 9.33
C SER A 525 -23.98 33.68 9.32
N THR A 526 -24.58 33.90 10.48
CA THR A 526 -26.02 34.10 10.68
C THR A 526 -26.25 35.23 11.67
N TRP A 527 -27.48 35.72 11.79
CA TRP A 527 -27.82 36.77 12.74
C TRP A 527 -29.27 36.70 13.23
N SER A 528 -29.54 37.33 14.37
CA SER A 528 -30.89 37.57 14.88
C SER A 528 -31.04 38.99 15.43
N ASN A 529 -32.30 39.41 15.59
CA ASN A 529 -32.66 40.63 16.29
C ASN A 529 -33.79 40.29 17.27
N SER A 530 -33.41 39.92 18.49
CA SER A 530 -34.33 39.38 19.50
C SER A 530 -33.98 39.93 20.87
N SER A 531 -34.98 40.34 21.64
CA SER A 531 -34.81 40.79 23.02
C SER A 531 -34.76 39.64 24.05
N THR A 532 -34.97 38.40 23.60
CA THR A 532 -34.89 37.19 24.42
C THR A 532 -33.91 36.20 23.79
N TRP A 533 -33.30 35.35 24.62
CA TRP A 533 -32.41 34.28 24.16
C TRP A 533 -33.01 33.49 22.99
N ASN A 534 -32.27 33.44 21.89
CA ASN A 534 -32.56 32.60 20.74
C ASN A 534 -31.27 31.92 20.28
N GLN A 535 -31.38 30.69 19.80
CA GLN A 535 -30.22 29.97 19.30
C GLN A 535 -29.91 30.39 17.87
N LEU A 536 -28.69 30.85 17.63
CA LEU A 536 -28.12 31.07 16.31
C LEU A 536 -27.39 29.79 15.88
N LYS A 537 -27.51 29.45 14.59
CA LYS A 537 -26.91 28.25 13.99
C LYS A 537 -26.36 28.55 12.60
N VAL A 538 -25.12 28.14 12.34
CA VAL A 538 -24.48 28.25 11.03
C VAL A 538 -23.65 27.00 10.74
N THR A 539 -23.68 26.53 9.49
CA THR A 539 -22.89 25.39 9.02
C THR A 539 -21.76 25.88 8.12
N PHE A 540 -20.58 25.31 8.26
CA PHE A 540 -19.40 25.65 7.47
C PHE A 540 -18.54 24.41 7.21
N THR A 541 -17.67 24.48 6.20
CA THR A 541 -16.68 23.44 5.90
C THR A 541 -15.29 24.04 6.03
N THR A 542 -14.42 23.39 6.79
CA THR A 542 -13.04 23.85 7.03
C THR A 542 -12.18 23.69 5.77
N GLY A 543 -11.28 24.64 5.53
CA GLY A 543 -10.24 24.51 4.51
C GLY A 543 -9.14 23.49 4.89
N SER A 544 -8.13 23.38 4.04
CA SER A 544 -7.03 22.41 4.17
C SER A 544 -6.18 22.54 5.44
N SER A 545 -6.16 23.71 6.09
CA SER A 545 -5.46 23.92 7.36
C SER A 545 -6.28 23.51 8.58
N GLY A 546 -7.61 23.34 8.44
CA GLY A 546 -8.51 23.11 9.57
C GLY A 546 -8.72 24.31 10.51
N ALA A 547 -7.92 25.37 10.40
CA ALA A 547 -7.98 26.53 11.28
C ALA A 547 -9.12 27.49 10.91
N VAL A 548 -9.99 27.81 11.88
CA VAL A 548 -11.10 28.76 11.72
C VAL A 548 -11.20 29.67 12.93
N THR A 549 -11.64 30.91 12.72
CA THR A 549 -11.93 31.87 13.80
C THR A 549 -13.43 31.96 13.98
N VAL A 550 -13.93 31.50 15.14
CA VAL A 550 -15.34 31.68 15.55
C VAL A 550 -15.50 33.07 16.12
N TYR A 551 -16.55 33.79 15.75
CA TYR A 551 -16.81 35.13 16.24
C TYR A 551 -18.28 35.37 16.59
N VAL A 552 -18.48 36.32 17.50
CA VAL A 552 -19.77 36.95 17.80
C VAL A 552 -19.61 38.46 17.83
N HIS A 553 -20.57 39.20 17.27
CA HIS A 553 -20.55 40.66 17.33
C HIS A 553 -21.97 41.24 17.25
N GLY A 554 -22.12 42.52 17.61
CA GLY A 554 -23.35 43.28 17.38
C GLY A 554 -23.25 44.13 16.11
N TRP A 555 -24.10 45.14 15.98
CA TRP A 555 -24.06 46.07 14.84
C TRP A 555 -23.69 47.48 15.26
N TYR A 556 -23.01 48.21 14.37
CA TYR A 556 -22.51 49.56 14.62
C TYR A 556 -23.59 50.48 15.21
N GLY A 557 -23.22 51.17 16.30
CA GLY A 557 -24.08 52.13 16.99
C GLY A 557 -25.31 51.54 17.69
N GLN A 558 -25.44 50.21 17.76
CA GLN A 558 -26.52 49.54 18.50
C GLN A 558 -26.14 49.27 19.95
N SER A 559 -27.14 48.94 20.78
CA SER A 559 -26.90 48.51 22.17
C SER A 559 -26.21 47.14 22.24
N ALA A 560 -25.73 46.79 23.42
CA ALA A 560 -25.00 45.55 23.64
C ALA A 560 -25.80 44.29 23.27
N VAL A 561 -25.07 43.26 22.87
CA VAL A 561 -25.55 41.90 22.62
C VAL A 561 -24.93 40.97 23.66
N THR A 562 -25.72 40.03 24.18
CA THR A 562 -25.20 38.97 25.05
C THR A 562 -25.24 37.63 24.34
N ALA A 563 -24.19 36.83 24.53
CA ALA A 563 -24.04 35.52 23.92
C ALA A 563 -23.51 34.50 24.92
N ASP A 564 -23.93 33.25 24.78
CA ASP A 564 -23.68 32.19 25.74
C ASP A 564 -23.73 30.80 25.08
N ASP A 565 -23.22 29.79 25.78
CA ASP A 565 -23.32 28.37 25.43
C ASP A 565 -22.91 28.05 23.98
N PHE A 566 -21.72 28.49 23.57
CA PHE A 566 -21.21 28.23 22.23
C PHE A 566 -20.88 26.74 22.04
N THR A 567 -21.23 26.18 20.90
CA THR A 567 -20.95 24.77 20.57
C THR A 567 -20.50 24.61 19.12
N LEU A 568 -19.58 23.66 18.92
CA LEU A 568 -19.11 23.19 17.61
C LEU A 568 -19.35 21.68 17.53
N GLY A 569 -20.05 21.23 16.49
CA GLY A 569 -20.45 19.81 16.32
C GLY A 569 -20.52 19.34 14.88
#